data_AF-A0A954PPP5-F1
#
_entry.id   AF-A0A954PPP5-F1
#
_cell.length_a   1.000
_cell.length_b   1.000
_cell.length_c   1.000
_cell.angle_alpha   90.00
_cell.angle_beta   90.00
_cell.angle_gamma   90.00
#
_symmetry.space_group_name_H-M   'P 1'
#
loop_
_entity.id
_entity.type
_entity.pdbx_description
1 polymer ?
#
loop_
_entity_poly.entity_id
_entity_poly.type
_entity_poly.pdbx_seq_one_letter_code
_entity_poly.pdbx_strand_id
1 'polypeptide(L)'
;EIYLVLLALSTLVALAISLVLRAAAAAIDFPSENHSTPVRRRMLALFSLSLFWTLFAVVSTSTEEIARVFLLGAFIVCLGLGALLTGERGMISPRAQRTLPHTFLGRVFLTWLYPGAGLGYVFMVCMYAALVGTLVFLDIYFGSRLQRMWGDSSMVATGYLLLCYLAIYLGANRLLLLLLPRHLPGRMVTSVALLTVLLVMSHLLPLFAVYFANDYRDFDYGWHQALNIPWSTQEVLDSGSLDSLSWDIGATMVIVTLCATAIFGLNLVLCTRDVMLVRVALPPRIRQEIGLAQPIKPQPADPFASD
;
A
#
# COMPACT_ATOMS: atom_id res chain seq x y z
N GLU A 1 32.21 2.63 -6.11
CA GLU A 1 30.88 2.46 -6.72
C GLU A 1 30.42 1.01 -6.74
N ILE A 2 31.16 0.09 -7.39
CA ILE A 2 30.79 -1.34 -7.48
C ILE A 2 30.48 -1.96 -6.09
N TYR A 3 31.33 -1.73 -5.09
CA TYR A 3 31.08 -2.24 -3.73
C TYR A 3 29.79 -1.72 -3.09
N LEU A 4 29.38 -0.47 -3.37
CA LEU A 4 28.13 0.10 -2.87
C LEU A 4 26.91 -0.53 -3.55
N VAL A 5 27.00 -0.77 -4.86
CA VAL A 5 25.95 -1.48 -5.61
C VAL A 5 25.80 -2.91 -5.09
N LEU A 6 26.90 -3.63 -4.86
CA LEU A 6 26.89 -4.97 -4.28
C LEU A 6 26.32 -4.98 -2.84
N LEU A 7 26.63 -3.97 -2.02
CA LEU A 7 26.06 -3.80 -0.69
C LEU A 7 24.54 -3.51 -0.76
N ALA A 8 24.11 -2.66 -1.68
CA ALA A 8 22.70 -2.37 -1.89
C ALA A 8 21.93 -3.62 -2.30
N LEU A 9 22.41 -4.33 -3.33
CA LEU A 9 21.79 -5.56 -3.82
C LEU A 9 21.78 -6.65 -2.75
N SER A 10 22.89 -6.87 -2.04
CA SER A 10 22.94 -7.91 -0.99
C SER A 10 21.99 -7.63 0.16
N THR A 11 21.88 -6.38 0.63
CA THR A 11 20.96 -6.01 1.71
C THR A 11 19.50 -6.11 1.28
N LEU A 12 19.16 -5.71 0.04
CA LEU A 12 17.82 -5.86 -0.54
C LEU A 12 17.44 -7.33 -0.72
N VAL A 13 18.34 -8.15 -1.27
CA VAL A 13 18.13 -9.59 -1.46
C VAL A 13 17.97 -10.29 -0.11
N ALA A 14 18.82 -9.99 0.88
CA ALA A 14 18.72 -10.56 2.21
C ALA A 14 17.35 -10.26 2.87
N LEU A 15 16.87 -9.03 2.70
CA LEU A 15 15.59 -8.60 3.28
C LEU A 15 14.38 -9.18 2.52
N ALA A 16 14.48 -9.31 1.19
CA ALA A 16 13.49 -10.00 0.37
C ALA A 16 13.41 -11.50 0.73
N ILE A 17 14.56 -12.18 0.89
CA ILE A 17 14.62 -13.57 1.37
C ILE A 17 14.00 -13.68 2.76
N SER A 18 14.32 -12.77 3.68
CA SER A 18 13.73 -12.74 5.03
C SER A 18 12.20 -12.60 4.99
N LEU A 19 11.67 -11.76 4.09
CA LEU A 19 10.24 -11.59 3.88
C LEU A 19 9.60 -12.87 3.34
N VAL A 20 10.17 -13.47 2.29
CA VAL A 20 9.66 -14.71 1.68
C VAL A 20 9.71 -15.88 2.66
N LEU A 21 10.81 -16.06 3.39
CA LEU A 21 10.94 -17.09 4.42
C LEU A 21 9.90 -16.90 5.53
N ARG A 22 9.62 -15.65 5.94
CA ARG A 22 8.56 -15.41 6.93
C ARG A 22 7.18 -15.68 6.37
N ALA A 23 6.91 -15.31 5.13
CA ALA A 23 5.64 -15.61 4.47
C ALA A 23 5.44 -17.12 4.31
N ALA A 24 6.50 -17.87 3.97
CA ALA A 24 6.47 -19.33 3.91
C ALA A 24 6.23 -19.95 5.28
N ALA A 25 6.93 -19.48 6.33
CA ALA A 25 6.70 -19.91 7.70
C ALA A 25 5.25 -19.65 8.14
N ALA A 26 4.72 -18.46 7.83
CA ALA A 26 3.32 -18.10 8.08
C ALA A 26 2.30 -19.01 7.36
N ALA A 27 2.67 -19.60 6.23
CA ALA A 27 1.80 -20.50 5.47
C ALA A 27 1.73 -21.92 6.02
N ILE A 28 2.77 -22.38 6.74
CA ILE A 28 2.86 -23.74 7.31
C ILE A 28 2.53 -23.80 8.81
N ASP A 29 2.58 -22.66 9.50
CA ASP A 29 2.40 -22.57 10.94
C ASP A 29 0.91 -22.55 11.34
N PHE A 30 0.63 -22.74 12.63
CA PHE A 30 -0.72 -22.90 13.13
C PHE A 30 -1.55 -21.62 12.92
N PRO A 31 -2.85 -21.73 12.54
CA PRO A 31 -3.74 -20.58 12.37
C PRO A 31 -3.95 -19.72 13.62
N SER A 32 -3.53 -20.19 14.78
CA SER A 32 -3.67 -19.49 16.07
C SER A 32 -2.61 -18.42 16.31
N GLU A 33 -1.56 -18.32 15.50
CA GLU A 33 -0.50 -17.32 15.69
C GLU A 33 -0.68 -16.10 14.78
N ASN A 34 -0.22 -14.94 15.25
CA ASN A 34 -0.27 -13.71 14.47
C ASN A 34 0.89 -13.67 13.47
N HIS A 35 0.59 -14.09 12.24
CA HIS A 35 1.55 -14.17 11.16
C HIS A 35 1.74 -12.87 10.39
N SER A 36 0.71 -12.02 10.35
CA SER A 36 0.65 -10.85 9.48
C SER A 36 1.56 -9.73 9.97
N THR A 37 1.60 -9.49 11.29
CA THR A 37 2.46 -8.45 11.87
C THR A 37 3.94 -8.61 11.54
N PRO A 38 4.58 -9.78 11.75
CA PRO A 38 5.99 -9.93 11.40
C PRO A 38 6.25 -9.90 9.88
N VAL A 39 5.27 -10.23 9.04
CA VAL A 39 5.36 -10.07 7.58
C VAL A 39 5.32 -8.58 7.21
N ARG A 40 4.33 -7.83 7.71
CA ARG A 40 4.18 -6.38 7.42
C ARG A 40 5.35 -5.55 7.94
N ARG A 41 5.95 -5.90 9.09
CA ARG A 41 7.19 -5.27 9.57
C ARG A 41 8.36 -5.47 8.61
N ARG A 42 8.52 -6.68 8.05
CA ARG A 42 9.56 -6.97 7.05
C ARG A 42 9.28 -6.26 5.73
N MET A 43 8.02 -6.15 5.31
CA MET A 43 7.64 -5.34 4.15
C MET A 43 8.03 -3.88 4.36
N LEU A 44 7.67 -3.29 5.50
CA LEU A 44 8.02 -1.90 5.83
C LEU A 44 9.53 -1.69 5.84
N ALA A 45 10.30 -2.62 6.42
CA ALA A 45 11.75 -2.59 6.38
C ALA A 45 12.28 -2.66 4.94
N LEU A 46 11.72 -3.56 4.11
CA LEU A 46 12.12 -3.72 2.70
C LEU A 46 11.90 -2.43 1.91
N PHE A 47 10.70 -1.86 1.98
CA PHE A 47 10.40 -0.61 1.27
C PHE A 47 11.20 0.58 1.80
N SER A 48 11.46 0.66 3.11
CA SER A 48 12.30 1.71 3.70
C SER A 48 13.75 1.60 3.23
N LEU A 49 14.29 0.37 3.18
CA LEU A 49 15.65 0.12 2.70
C LEU A 49 15.78 0.37 1.19
N SER A 50 14.81 -0.06 0.39
CA SER A 50 14.77 0.24 -1.05
C SER A 50 14.70 1.73 -1.30
N LEU A 51 13.82 2.45 -0.58
CA LEU A 51 13.75 3.91 -0.66
C LEU A 51 15.09 4.54 -0.31
N PHE A 52 15.73 4.14 0.80
CA PHE A 52 17.06 4.64 1.17
C PHE A 52 18.08 4.47 0.03
N TRP A 53 18.18 3.28 -0.56
CA TRP A 53 19.12 3.02 -1.65
C TRP A 53 18.77 3.79 -2.92
N THR A 54 17.49 3.94 -3.24
CA THR A 54 17.04 4.80 -4.35
C THR A 54 17.45 6.24 -4.12
N LEU A 55 17.18 6.80 -2.94
CA LEU A 55 17.56 8.18 -2.62
C LEU A 55 19.07 8.38 -2.69
N PHE A 56 19.84 7.45 -2.13
CA PHE A 56 21.29 7.47 -2.21
C PHE A 56 21.79 7.44 -3.66
N ALA A 57 21.23 6.55 -4.49
CA ALA A 57 21.60 6.40 -5.89
C ALA A 57 21.24 7.63 -6.74
N VAL A 58 20.07 8.23 -6.49
CA VAL A 58 19.64 9.43 -7.20
C VAL A 58 20.53 10.63 -6.83
N VAL A 59 20.88 10.79 -5.55
CA VAL A 59 21.79 11.85 -5.10
C VAL A 59 23.21 11.64 -5.64
N SER A 60 23.69 10.39 -5.72
CA SER A 60 25.06 10.11 -6.19
C SER A 60 25.22 10.20 -7.70
N THR A 61 24.23 9.76 -8.48
CA THR A 61 24.29 9.74 -9.95
C THR A 61 23.67 10.98 -10.59
N SER A 62 22.86 11.74 -9.86
CA SER A 62 22.01 12.82 -10.40
C SER A 62 21.06 12.35 -11.50
N THR A 63 20.70 11.06 -11.53
CA THR A 63 19.76 10.51 -12.53
C THR A 63 18.38 10.26 -11.92
N GLU A 64 17.36 10.89 -12.49
CA GLU A 64 15.97 10.67 -12.09
C GLU A 64 15.43 9.30 -12.50
N GLU A 65 15.98 8.71 -13.56
CA GLU A 65 15.51 7.43 -14.11
C GLU A 65 15.46 6.34 -13.04
N ILE A 66 16.43 6.34 -12.11
CA ILE A 66 16.47 5.40 -10.99
C ILE A 66 15.24 5.55 -10.09
N ALA A 67 14.86 6.79 -9.77
CA ALA A 67 13.66 7.05 -8.97
C ALA A 67 12.38 6.74 -9.75
N ARG A 68 12.32 6.98 -11.07
CA ARG A 68 11.17 6.61 -11.92
C ARG A 68 10.97 5.10 -11.96
N VAL A 69 12.03 4.35 -12.24
CA VAL A 69 12.01 2.87 -12.25
C VAL A 69 11.64 2.33 -10.87
N PHE A 70 12.19 2.90 -9.80
CA PHE A 70 11.84 2.50 -8.44
C PHE A 70 10.36 2.77 -8.14
N LEU A 71 9.83 3.93 -8.48
CA LEU A 71 8.45 4.33 -8.21
C LEU A 71 7.45 3.42 -8.94
N LEU A 72 7.70 3.11 -10.21
CA LEU A 72 6.90 2.19 -11.03
C LEU A 72 7.01 0.75 -10.53
N GLY A 73 8.23 0.29 -10.21
CA GLY A 73 8.45 -1.04 -9.65
C GLY A 73 7.78 -1.21 -8.28
N ALA A 74 7.91 -0.20 -7.42
CA ALA A 74 7.27 -0.16 -6.11
C ALA A 74 5.74 -0.17 -6.24
N PHE A 75 5.17 0.52 -7.22
CA PHE A 75 3.73 0.48 -7.51
C PHE A 75 3.25 -0.93 -7.85
N ILE A 76 3.93 -1.61 -8.78
CA ILE A 76 3.59 -2.98 -9.21
C ILE A 76 3.71 -3.96 -8.03
N VAL A 77 4.80 -3.89 -7.26
CA VAL A 77 4.99 -4.73 -6.07
C VAL A 77 3.93 -4.42 -5.01
N CYS A 78 3.57 -3.15 -4.82
CA CYS A 78 2.52 -2.76 -3.89
C CYS A 78 1.13 -3.24 -4.33
N LEU A 79 0.81 -3.23 -5.63
CA LEU A 79 -0.42 -3.81 -6.15
C LEU A 79 -0.48 -5.32 -5.86
N GLY A 80 0.59 -6.05 -6.17
CA GLY A 80 0.64 -7.50 -5.95
C GLY A 80 0.54 -7.88 -4.47
N LEU A 81 1.38 -7.28 -3.62
CA LEU A 81 1.35 -7.54 -2.17
C LEU A 81 0.06 -7.02 -1.54
N GLY A 82 -0.44 -5.87 -2.00
CA GLY A 82 -1.72 -5.31 -1.55
C GLY A 82 -2.90 -6.21 -1.88
N ALA A 83 -2.92 -6.84 -3.06
CA ALA A 83 -3.93 -7.83 -3.41
C ALA A 83 -3.92 -9.01 -2.44
N LEU A 84 -2.74 -9.54 -2.08
CA LEU A 84 -2.64 -10.63 -1.10
C LEU A 84 -3.19 -10.18 0.26
N LEU A 85 -2.84 -8.96 0.69
CA LEU A 85 -3.30 -8.40 1.96
C LEU A 85 -4.80 -8.11 2.00
N THR A 86 -5.42 -7.64 0.91
CA THR A 86 -6.88 -7.43 0.84
C THR A 86 -7.66 -8.75 0.86
N GLY A 87 -7.02 -9.87 0.52
CA GLY A 87 -7.59 -11.22 0.64
C GLY A 87 -7.44 -11.84 2.04
N GLU A 88 -6.74 -11.17 2.95
CA GLU A 88 -6.43 -11.69 4.27
C GLU A 88 -7.67 -11.75 5.19
N ARG A 89 -7.75 -12.81 6.00
CA ARG A 89 -8.79 -12.95 7.03
C ARG A 89 -8.39 -12.18 8.29
N GLY A 90 -9.28 -11.33 8.80
CA GLY A 90 -9.07 -10.57 10.05
C GLY A 90 -9.28 -11.39 11.33
N MET A 91 -8.90 -12.67 11.34
CA MET A 91 -9.05 -13.52 12.53
C MET A 91 -7.80 -13.41 13.40
N ILE A 92 -7.96 -12.87 14.61
CA ILE A 92 -6.89 -12.82 15.63
C ILE A 92 -7.22 -13.82 16.72
N SER A 93 -6.25 -14.65 17.10
CA SER A 93 -6.43 -15.57 18.23
C SER A 93 -6.57 -14.81 19.55
N PRO A 94 -7.26 -15.40 20.56
CA PRO A 94 -7.35 -14.80 21.89
C PRO A 94 -5.98 -14.53 22.53
N ARG A 95 -4.94 -15.27 22.16
CA ARG A 95 -3.56 -15.06 22.63
C ARG A 95 -2.97 -13.78 22.01
N ALA A 96 -3.11 -13.59 20.71
CA ALA A 96 -2.62 -12.39 20.02
C ALA A 96 -3.44 -11.13 20.37
N GLN A 97 -4.73 -11.27 20.69
CA GLN A 97 -5.53 -10.14 21.20
C GLN A 97 -5.00 -9.61 22.54
N ARG A 98 -4.30 -10.43 23.33
CA ARG A 98 -3.67 -10.01 24.59
C ARG A 98 -2.40 -9.18 24.41
N THR A 99 -1.80 -9.17 23.21
CA THR A 99 -0.58 -8.38 22.93
C THR A 99 -0.90 -7.06 22.23
N LEU A 100 -2.18 -6.70 22.13
CA LEU A 100 -2.60 -5.40 21.60
C LEU A 100 -2.13 -4.25 22.50
N PRO A 101 -1.64 -3.13 21.92
CA PRO A 101 -1.16 -1.98 22.67
C PRO A 101 -2.25 -1.39 23.57
N HIS A 102 -1.81 -0.98 24.77
CA HIS A 102 -2.64 -0.31 25.76
C HIS A 102 -2.88 1.14 25.39
N THR A 103 -1.83 1.84 24.94
CA THR A 103 -1.87 3.27 24.67
C THR A 103 -2.61 3.60 23.38
N PHE A 104 -3.26 4.77 23.37
CA PHE A 104 -3.93 5.31 22.18
C PHE A 104 -2.95 5.45 21.00
N LEU A 105 -1.77 6.04 21.23
CA LEU A 105 -0.74 6.19 20.19
C LEU A 105 -0.28 4.83 19.64
N GLY A 106 -0.07 3.84 20.51
CA GLY A 106 0.29 2.50 20.09
C GLY A 106 -0.77 1.91 19.16
N ARG A 107 -2.06 2.12 19.45
CA ARG A 107 -3.14 1.71 18.55
C ARG A 107 -3.14 2.50 17.25
N VAL A 108 -2.97 3.81 17.27
CA VAL A 108 -2.97 4.63 16.05
C VAL A 108 -1.88 4.21 15.08
N PHE A 109 -0.67 3.91 15.56
CA PHE A 109 0.46 3.58 14.68
C PHE A 109 0.62 2.08 14.40
N LEU A 110 0.37 1.20 15.38
CA LEU A 110 0.64 -0.24 15.22
C LEU A 110 -0.57 -1.03 14.71
N THR A 111 -1.78 -0.46 14.73
CA THR A 111 -2.97 -1.22 14.33
C THR A 111 -2.93 -1.65 12.87
N TRP A 112 -2.30 -0.86 12.01
CA TRP A 112 -2.12 -1.18 10.60
C TRP A 112 -1.20 -2.39 10.36
N LEU A 113 -0.50 -2.89 11.39
CA LEU A 113 0.30 -4.10 11.29
C LEU A 113 -0.49 -5.38 11.66
N TYR A 114 -1.73 -5.27 12.14
CA TYR A 114 -2.55 -6.43 12.52
C TYR A 114 -3.28 -7.07 11.33
N PRO A 115 -3.50 -8.39 11.34
CA PRO A 115 -4.19 -9.11 10.27
C PRO A 115 -5.54 -8.50 9.92
N GLY A 116 -5.87 -8.56 8.63
CA GLY A 116 -7.19 -8.22 8.13
C GLY A 116 -7.14 -7.43 6.83
N ALA A 117 -8.07 -7.74 5.94
CA ALA A 117 -8.20 -7.12 4.62
C ALA A 117 -8.21 -5.59 4.67
N GLY A 118 -8.98 -5.01 5.60
CA GLY A 118 -9.08 -3.57 5.76
C GLY A 118 -7.79 -2.90 6.22
N LEU A 119 -7.20 -3.46 7.27
CA LEU A 119 -5.93 -2.97 7.81
C LEU A 119 -4.78 -3.14 6.81
N GLY A 120 -4.79 -4.23 6.04
CA GLY A 120 -3.83 -4.50 4.97
C GLY A 120 -3.92 -3.49 3.83
N TYR A 121 -5.14 -3.13 3.42
CA TYR A 121 -5.38 -2.06 2.44
C TYR A 121 -4.79 -0.72 2.91
N VAL A 122 -5.17 -0.27 4.11
CA VAL A 122 -4.71 1.01 4.65
C VAL A 122 -3.18 1.01 4.84
N PHE A 123 -2.62 -0.09 5.33
CA PHE A 123 -1.16 -0.26 5.45
C PHE A 123 -0.45 -0.04 4.10
N MET A 124 -0.94 -0.63 3.02
CA MET A 124 -0.31 -0.50 1.70
C MET A 124 -0.44 0.91 1.13
N VAL A 125 -1.62 1.53 1.23
CA VAL A 125 -1.83 2.90 0.76
C VAL A 125 -0.95 3.87 1.55
N CYS A 126 -0.90 3.77 2.88
CA CYS A 126 -0.05 4.62 3.72
C CYS A 126 1.44 4.38 3.47
N MET A 127 1.87 3.13 3.26
CA MET A 127 3.27 2.81 2.96
C MET A 127 3.70 3.42 1.62
N TYR A 128 2.88 3.31 0.58
CA TYR A 128 3.17 3.93 -0.71
C TYR A 128 3.07 5.46 -0.65
N ALA A 129 2.10 6.01 0.09
CA ALA A 129 1.99 7.45 0.32
C ALA A 129 3.21 8.01 1.06
N ALA A 130 3.76 7.27 2.02
CA ALA A 130 4.99 7.68 2.71
C ALA A 130 6.19 7.70 1.74
N LEU A 131 6.30 6.71 0.85
CA LEU A 131 7.31 6.68 -0.22
C LEU A 131 7.17 7.90 -1.13
N VAL A 132 5.98 8.16 -1.68
CA VAL A 132 5.73 9.32 -2.55
C VAL A 132 6.00 10.63 -1.79
N GLY A 133 5.50 10.75 -0.56
CA GLY A 133 5.69 11.92 0.29
C GLY A 133 7.16 12.22 0.58
N THR A 134 8.01 11.20 0.76
CA THR A 134 9.45 11.39 0.93
C THR A 134 10.12 11.94 -0.34
N LEU A 135 9.72 11.47 -1.52
CA LEU A 135 10.24 11.99 -2.79
C LEU A 135 9.80 13.44 -3.01
N VAL A 136 8.53 13.75 -2.74
CA VAL A 136 8.00 15.13 -2.80
C VAL A 136 8.72 16.05 -1.83
N PHE A 137 8.94 15.61 -0.59
CA PHE A 137 9.64 16.40 0.41
C PHE A 137 11.07 16.73 -0.03
N LEU A 138 11.78 15.77 -0.63
CA LEU A 138 13.11 16.00 -1.16
C LEU A 138 13.10 16.98 -2.31
N ASP A 139 12.16 16.83 -3.25
CA ASP A 139 11.96 17.73 -4.37
C ASP A 139 11.79 19.18 -3.89
N ILE A 140 10.90 19.41 -2.92
CA ILE A 140 10.68 20.73 -2.31
C ILE A 140 11.94 21.24 -1.58
N TYR A 141 12.58 20.38 -0.78
CA TYR A 141 13.70 20.79 0.08
C TYR A 141 14.93 21.23 -0.72
N PHE A 142 15.24 20.54 -1.81
CA PHE A 142 16.37 20.87 -2.64
C PHE A 142 16.01 21.70 -3.89
N GLY A 143 14.71 21.86 -4.20
CA GLY A 143 14.10 22.80 -5.14
C GLY A 143 14.97 23.20 -6.32
N SER A 144 15.63 24.36 -6.21
CA SER A 144 16.46 24.92 -7.30
C SER A 144 17.73 24.12 -7.67
N ARG A 145 18.22 23.25 -6.77
CA ARG A 145 19.34 22.33 -7.06
C ARG A 145 18.85 21.07 -7.73
N LEU A 146 17.71 20.53 -7.28
CA LEU A 146 17.12 19.34 -7.91
C LEU A 146 16.63 19.66 -9.30
N GLN A 147 15.82 20.70 -9.49
CA GLN A 147 15.33 21.10 -10.81
C GLN A 147 16.48 21.30 -11.83
N ARG A 148 17.65 21.79 -11.38
CA ARG A 148 18.86 21.89 -12.22
C ARG A 148 19.56 20.57 -12.51
N MET A 149 19.53 19.61 -11.58
CA MET A 149 20.17 18.30 -11.73
C MET A 149 19.27 17.27 -12.43
N TRP A 150 17.96 17.41 -12.24
CA TRP A 150 16.95 16.41 -12.57
C TRP A 150 16.13 16.83 -13.80
N GLY A 151 16.14 18.12 -14.17
CA GLY A 151 15.29 18.63 -15.22
C GLY A 151 13.87 18.85 -14.71
N ASP A 152 13.00 19.28 -15.60
CA ASP A 152 11.66 19.73 -15.27
C ASP A 152 10.69 18.55 -15.00
N SER A 153 11.15 17.36 -14.60
CA SER A 153 10.29 16.18 -14.57
C SER A 153 9.34 16.10 -13.38
N SER A 154 8.07 15.79 -13.65
CA SER A 154 6.99 15.75 -12.67
C SER A 154 6.95 14.41 -11.92
N MET A 155 8.08 14.00 -11.31
CA MET A 155 8.15 12.81 -10.44
C MET A 155 7.05 12.85 -9.37
N VAL A 156 6.76 14.05 -8.87
CA VAL A 156 5.66 14.34 -7.93
C VAL A 156 4.31 13.98 -8.53
N ALA A 157 4.00 14.44 -9.74
CA ALA A 157 2.74 14.14 -10.42
C ALA A 157 2.60 12.65 -10.71
N THR A 158 3.68 12.02 -11.15
CA THR A 158 3.73 10.57 -11.41
C THR A 158 3.46 9.79 -10.12
N GLY A 159 4.16 10.09 -9.03
CA GLY A 159 3.99 9.42 -7.75
C GLY A 159 2.60 9.61 -7.16
N TYR A 160 2.06 10.82 -7.29
CA TYR A 160 0.70 11.13 -6.88
C TYR A 160 -0.35 10.37 -7.70
N LEU A 161 -0.22 10.34 -9.02
CA LEU A 161 -1.13 9.62 -9.90
C LEU A 161 -1.13 8.12 -9.57
N LEU A 162 0.05 7.52 -9.42
CA LEU A 162 0.20 6.11 -9.04
C LEU A 162 -0.36 5.81 -7.64
N LEU A 163 -0.21 6.74 -6.67
CA LEU A 163 -0.83 6.61 -5.36
C LEU A 163 -2.36 6.57 -5.47
N CYS A 164 -2.94 7.45 -6.30
CA CYS A 164 -4.38 7.47 -6.51
C CYS A 164 -4.87 6.17 -7.17
N TYR A 165 -4.17 5.68 -8.19
CA TYR A 165 -4.47 4.37 -8.79
C TYR A 165 -4.36 3.23 -7.78
N LEU A 166 -3.31 3.21 -6.95
CA LEU A 166 -3.13 2.17 -5.93
C LEU A 166 -4.32 2.16 -4.97
N ALA A 167 -4.74 3.34 -4.50
CA ALA A 167 -5.88 3.50 -3.61
C ALA A 167 -7.20 3.04 -4.24
N ILE A 168 -7.43 3.37 -5.52
CA ILE A 168 -8.61 2.94 -6.28
C ILE A 168 -8.61 1.43 -6.47
N TYR A 169 -7.57 0.86 -7.06
CA TYR A 169 -7.58 -0.55 -7.49
C TYR A 169 -7.55 -1.52 -6.31
N LEU A 170 -6.73 -1.28 -5.29
CA LEU A 170 -6.75 -2.10 -4.08
C LEU A 170 -8.05 -1.92 -3.28
N GLY A 171 -8.58 -0.69 -3.25
CA GLY A 171 -9.80 -0.38 -2.53
C GLY A 171 -11.02 -1.02 -3.18
N ALA A 172 -11.15 -0.92 -4.51
CA ALA A 172 -12.17 -1.60 -5.29
C ALA A 172 -12.05 -3.12 -5.18
N ASN A 173 -10.83 -3.68 -5.26
CA ASN A 173 -10.60 -5.10 -5.06
C ASN A 173 -11.10 -5.58 -3.68
N ARG A 174 -10.82 -4.83 -2.60
CA ARG A 174 -11.36 -5.14 -1.28
C ARG A 174 -12.90 -5.07 -1.26
N LEU A 175 -13.50 -4.04 -1.85
CA LEU A 175 -14.96 -3.89 -1.88
C LEU A 175 -15.63 -5.05 -2.63
N LEU A 176 -15.07 -5.49 -3.75
CA LEU A 176 -15.55 -6.65 -4.50
C LEU A 176 -15.42 -7.95 -3.67
N LEU A 177 -14.33 -8.11 -2.92
CA LEU A 177 -14.17 -9.25 -1.99
C LEU A 177 -15.18 -9.27 -0.85
N LEU A 178 -15.77 -8.12 -0.48
CA LEU A 178 -16.85 -8.09 0.51
C LEU A 178 -18.16 -8.66 -0.04
N LEU A 179 -18.34 -8.64 -1.37
CA LEU A 179 -19.47 -9.27 -2.05
C LEU A 179 -19.33 -10.80 -2.13
N LEU A 180 -18.10 -11.31 -2.05
CA LEU A 180 -17.81 -12.75 -2.09
C LEU A 180 -18.03 -13.42 -0.72
N PRO A 181 -18.45 -14.71 -0.71
CA PRO A 181 -18.62 -15.47 0.52
C PRO A 181 -17.38 -15.47 1.41
N ARG A 182 -17.58 -15.22 2.71
CA ARG A 182 -16.47 -15.17 3.71
C ARG A 182 -15.72 -16.49 3.84
N HIS A 183 -16.40 -17.61 3.58
CA HIS A 183 -15.86 -18.96 3.75
C HIS A 183 -15.11 -19.49 2.52
N LEU A 184 -14.95 -18.68 1.47
CA LEU A 184 -14.27 -19.09 0.26
C LEU A 184 -12.81 -19.55 0.58
N PRO A 185 -12.43 -20.81 0.26
CA PRO A 185 -11.07 -21.29 0.42
C PRO A 185 -10.15 -20.58 -0.58
N GLY A 186 -8.92 -20.26 -0.16
CA GLY A 186 -7.98 -19.57 -1.04
C GLY A 186 -8.32 -18.09 -1.31
N ARG A 187 -9.02 -17.41 -0.40
CA ARG A 187 -9.43 -16.00 -0.53
C ARG A 187 -8.30 -15.04 -0.94
N MET A 188 -7.05 -15.30 -0.55
CA MET A 188 -5.87 -14.53 -0.99
C MET A 188 -5.61 -14.69 -2.49
N VAL A 189 -5.67 -15.92 -3.03
CA VAL A 189 -5.52 -16.20 -4.47
C VAL A 189 -6.68 -15.57 -5.23
N THR A 190 -7.91 -15.69 -4.71
CA THR A 190 -9.08 -15.03 -5.29
C THR A 190 -8.92 -13.53 -5.35
N SER A 191 -8.34 -12.91 -4.32
CA SER A 191 -8.05 -11.47 -4.30
C SER A 191 -7.09 -11.05 -5.41
N VAL A 192 -6.03 -11.82 -5.64
CA VAL A 192 -5.08 -11.56 -6.74
C VAL A 192 -5.79 -11.70 -8.09
N ALA A 193 -6.54 -12.79 -8.29
CA ALA A 193 -7.27 -13.00 -9.53
C ALA A 193 -8.29 -11.89 -9.81
N LEU A 194 -9.02 -11.45 -8.78
CA LEU A 194 -10.00 -10.38 -8.86
C LEU A 194 -9.35 -9.03 -9.20
N LEU A 195 -8.20 -8.71 -8.59
CA LEU A 195 -7.43 -7.52 -8.95
C LEU A 195 -6.95 -7.59 -10.41
N THR A 196 -6.45 -8.74 -10.85
CA THR A 196 -6.02 -8.94 -12.24
C THR A 196 -7.18 -8.71 -13.22
N VAL A 197 -8.35 -9.29 -12.95
CA VAL A 197 -9.55 -9.06 -13.78
C VAL A 197 -9.95 -7.59 -13.76
N LEU A 198 -9.94 -6.95 -12.59
CA LEU A 198 -10.27 -5.53 -12.44
C LEU A 198 -9.32 -4.64 -13.28
N LEU A 199 -8.02 -4.91 -13.22
CA LEU A 199 -7.01 -4.18 -14.02
C LEU A 199 -7.20 -4.43 -15.51
N VAL A 200 -7.38 -5.68 -15.94
CA VAL A 200 -7.57 -5.97 -17.37
C VAL A 200 -8.84 -5.30 -17.89
N MET A 201 -9.95 -5.39 -17.17
CA MET A 201 -11.22 -4.79 -17.58
C MET A 201 -11.17 -3.26 -17.58
N SER A 202 -10.50 -2.64 -16.60
CA SER A 202 -10.40 -1.17 -16.53
C SER A 202 -9.57 -0.57 -17.65
N HIS A 203 -8.65 -1.34 -18.24
CA HIS A 203 -7.86 -0.90 -19.39
C HIS A 203 -8.56 -1.23 -20.72
N LEU A 204 -9.04 -2.47 -20.87
CA LEU A 204 -9.63 -2.92 -22.12
C LEU A 204 -10.97 -2.26 -22.42
N LEU A 205 -11.83 -2.09 -21.41
CA LEU A 205 -13.20 -1.62 -21.64
C LEU A 205 -13.25 -0.18 -22.18
N PRO A 206 -12.53 0.81 -21.61
CA PRO A 206 -12.47 2.15 -22.18
C PRO A 206 -11.82 2.17 -23.56
N LEU A 207 -10.75 1.38 -23.76
CA LEU A 207 -10.05 1.29 -25.02
C LEU A 207 -10.96 0.76 -26.14
N PHE A 208 -11.68 -0.35 -25.90
CA PHE A 208 -12.62 -0.90 -26.87
C PHE A 208 -13.80 0.03 -27.13
N ALA A 209 -14.36 0.68 -26.09
CA ALA A 209 -15.47 1.60 -26.25
C ALA A 209 -15.10 2.79 -27.14
N VAL A 210 -13.89 3.35 -26.96
CA VAL A 210 -13.40 4.49 -27.73
C VAL A 210 -13.05 4.09 -29.15
N TYR A 211 -12.35 2.96 -29.34
CA TYR A 211 -12.07 2.46 -30.69
C TYR A 211 -13.35 2.18 -31.46
N PHE A 212 -14.36 1.58 -30.82
CA PHE A 212 -15.65 1.33 -31.46
C PHE A 212 -16.38 2.64 -31.79
N ALA A 213 -16.38 3.61 -30.86
CA ALA A 213 -17.01 4.91 -31.08
C ALA A 213 -16.28 5.78 -32.13
N ASN A 214 -14.98 5.54 -32.35
CA ASN A 214 -14.13 6.26 -33.30
C ASN A 214 -13.93 5.48 -34.62
N ASP A 215 -14.82 4.55 -34.97
CA ASP A 215 -14.75 3.74 -36.20
C ASP A 215 -13.38 3.09 -36.43
N TYR A 216 -12.76 2.59 -35.37
CA TYR A 216 -11.43 1.98 -35.36
C TYR A 216 -10.28 2.89 -35.84
N ARG A 217 -10.47 4.21 -35.83
CA ARG A 217 -9.40 5.19 -36.12
C ARG A 217 -8.57 5.48 -34.89
N ASP A 218 -7.34 5.94 -35.14
CA ASP A 218 -6.46 6.44 -34.08
C ASP A 218 -7.08 7.64 -33.36
N PHE A 219 -6.79 7.75 -32.07
CA PHE A 219 -7.28 8.82 -31.21
C PHE A 219 -6.18 9.26 -30.24
N ASP A 220 -6.21 10.54 -29.88
CA ASP A 220 -5.30 11.12 -28.91
C ASP A 220 -5.74 10.80 -27.47
N TYR A 221 -4.79 10.93 -26.53
CA TYR A 221 -5.12 10.80 -25.12
C TYR A 221 -6.21 11.79 -24.72
N GLY A 222 -7.20 11.32 -23.96
CA GLY A 222 -8.26 12.17 -23.43
C GLY A 222 -8.75 11.66 -22.09
N TRP A 223 -9.61 12.43 -21.42
CA TRP A 223 -10.19 12.10 -20.10
C TRP A 223 -10.86 10.72 -20.03
N HIS A 224 -11.31 10.17 -21.16
CA HIS A 224 -11.90 8.83 -21.24
C HIS A 224 -10.87 7.70 -21.01
N GLN A 225 -9.56 7.98 -21.15
CA GLN A 225 -8.46 7.08 -20.80
C GLN A 225 -8.01 7.21 -19.34
N ALA A 226 -8.75 7.93 -18.49
CA ALA A 226 -8.37 8.15 -17.09
C ALA A 226 -8.13 6.86 -16.27
N LEU A 227 -8.67 5.70 -16.67
CA LEU A 227 -8.42 4.42 -16.01
C LEU A 227 -7.23 3.64 -16.58
N ASN A 228 -6.69 4.05 -17.73
CA ASN A 228 -5.55 3.44 -18.39
C ASN A 228 -4.25 3.91 -17.73
N ILE A 229 -3.71 3.08 -16.83
CA ILE A 229 -2.58 3.44 -15.98
C ILE A 229 -1.30 3.66 -16.82
N PRO A 230 -0.89 2.74 -17.72
CA PRO A 230 0.33 2.93 -18.51
C PRO A 230 0.27 4.21 -19.35
N TRP A 231 -0.84 4.48 -20.04
CA TRP A 231 -0.95 5.65 -20.91
C TRP A 231 -0.97 6.95 -20.09
N SER A 232 -1.80 7.03 -19.04
CA SER A 232 -1.85 8.23 -18.18
C SER A 232 -0.51 8.50 -17.49
N THR A 233 0.23 7.45 -17.11
CA THR A 233 1.56 7.58 -16.51
C THR A 233 2.58 8.03 -17.53
N GLN A 234 2.55 7.47 -18.74
CA GLN A 234 3.43 7.89 -19.83
C GLN A 234 3.21 9.37 -20.16
N GLU A 235 1.97 9.83 -20.26
CA GLU A 235 1.69 11.23 -20.57
C GLU A 235 2.18 12.20 -19.50
N VAL A 236 2.08 11.83 -18.22
CA VAL A 236 2.67 12.63 -17.14
C VAL A 236 4.20 12.66 -17.22
N LEU A 237 4.82 11.55 -17.60
CA LEU A 237 6.28 11.45 -17.75
C LEU A 237 6.77 12.24 -18.97
N ASP A 238 6.04 12.22 -20.08
CA ASP A 238 6.37 12.88 -21.33
C ASP A 238 6.13 14.39 -21.26
N SER A 239 5.20 14.84 -20.41
CA SER A 239 4.93 16.27 -20.20
C SER A 239 6.16 17.03 -19.68
N GLY A 240 7.09 16.37 -18.99
CA GLY A 240 8.17 17.06 -18.31
C GLY A 240 7.60 17.69 -17.04
N SER A 241 7.12 18.94 -17.08
CA SER A 241 6.72 19.69 -15.88
C SER A 241 5.22 19.67 -15.58
N LEU A 242 4.86 20.18 -14.40
CA LEU A 242 3.47 20.41 -14.02
C LEU A 242 2.81 21.51 -14.87
N ASP A 243 3.59 22.49 -15.32
CA ASP A 243 3.09 23.64 -16.08
C ASP A 243 2.78 23.29 -17.55
N SER A 244 3.43 22.24 -18.06
CA SER A 244 3.23 21.71 -19.42
C SER A 244 2.20 20.57 -19.49
N LEU A 245 1.54 20.23 -18.37
CA LEU A 245 0.49 19.22 -18.37
C LEU A 245 -0.65 19.62 -19.30
N SER A 246 -1.02 18.71 -20.20
CA SER A 246 -2.20 18.91 -21.03
C SER A 246 -3.46 19.00 -20.15
N TRP A 247 -4.45 19.73 -20.66
CA TRP A 247 -5.74 19.86 -19.97
C TRP A 247 -6.38 18.50 -19.66
N ASP A 248 -6.24 17.53 -20.57
CA ASP A 248 -6.77 16.18 -20.40
C ASP A 248 -6.11 15.41 -19.25
N ILE A 249 -4.79 15.53 -19.07
CA ILE A 249 -4.10 14.92 -17.93
C ILE A 249 -4.53 15.59 -16.62
N GLY A 250 -4.65 16.94 -16.62
CA GLY A 250 -5.16 17.68 -15.48
C GLY A 250 -6.56 17.22 -15.06
N ALA A 251 -7.47 17.05 -16.02
CA ALA A 251 -8.80 16.50 -15.80
C ALA A 251 -8.75 15.06 -15.25
N THR A 252 -7.91 14.19 -15.84
CA THR A 252 -7.68 12.82 -15.34
C THR A 252 -7.21 12.83 -13.88
N MET A 253 -6.22 13.65 -13.53
CA MET A 253 -5.71 13.73 -12.15
C MET A 253 -6.82 14.12 -11.18
N VAL A 254 -7.68 15.08 -11.51
CA VAL A 254 -8.83 15.46 -10.67
C VAL A 254 -9.81 14.30 -10.52
N ILE A 255 -10.19 13.64 -11.61
CA ILE A 255 -11.13 12.51 -11.59
C ILE A 255 -10.59 11.37 -10.73
N VAL A 256 -9.34 10.95 -10.96
CA VAL A 256 -8.70 9.85 -10.24
C VAL A 256 -8.53 10.22 -8.76
N THR A 257 -8.24 11.49 -8.43
CA THR A 257 -8.15 11.96 -7.03
C THR A 257 -9.49 11.85 -6.30
N LEU A 258 -10.58 12.31 -6.92
CA LEU A 258 -11.91 12.24 -6.33
C LEU A 258 -12.33 10.78 -6.12
N CYS A 259 -12.10 9.92 -7.11
CA CYS A 259 -12.34 8.48 -7.02
C CYS A 259 -11.51 7.82 -5.92
N ALA A 260 -10.21 8.12 -5.84
CA ALA A 260 -9.32 7.59 -4.83
C ALA A 260 -9.77 8.00 -3.42
N THR A 261 -10.15 9.26 -3.23
CA THR A 261 -10.62 9.79 -1.94
C THR A 261 -11.93 9.14 -1.51
N ALA A 262 -12.89 8.99 -2.44
CA ALA A 262 -14.15 8.31 -2.17
C ALA A 262 -13.95 6.83 -1.80
N ILE A 263 -13.16 6.09 -2.58
CA ILE A 263 -12.88 4.66 -2.35
C ILE A 263 -12.09 4.48 -1.05
N PHE A 264 -11.07 5.31 -0.80
CA PHE A 264 -10.27 5.25 0.42
C PHE A 264 -11.14 5.57 1.65
N GLY A 265 -11.95 6.63 1.59
CA GLY A 265 -12.88 7.00 2.67
C GLY A 265 -13.88 5.90 2.98
N LEU A 266 -14.51 5.30 1.96
CA LEU A 266 -15.41 4.16 2.14
C LEU A 266 -14.69 2.97 2.78
N ASN A 267 -13.48 2.65 2.30
CA ASN A 267 -12.69 1.56 2.88
C ASN A 267 -12.35 1.84 4.34
N LEU A 268 -11.97 3.08 4.70
CA LEU A 268 -11.65 3.50 6.06
C LEU A 268 -12.86 3.36 7.00
N VAL A 269 -14.04 3.81 6.56
CA VAL A 269 -15.30 3.62 7.32
C VAL A 269 -15.56 2.14 7.57
N LEU A 270 -15.41 1.28 6.54
CA LEU A 270 -15.60 -0.16 6.68
C LEU A 270 -14.50 -0.83 7.54
N CYS A 271 -13.31 -0.25 7.63
CA CYS A 271 -12.21 -0.73 8.48
C CYS A 271 -12.41 -0.40 9.96
N THR A 272 -13.25 0.57 10.32
CA THR A 272 -13.46 0.97 11.74
C THR A 272 -13.84 -0.23 12.61
N ARG A 273 -14.65 -1.16 12.08
CA ARG A 273 -15.03 -2.39 12.78
C ARG A 273 -13.83 -3.29 13.07
N ASP A 274 -12.84 -3.32 12.18
CA ASP A 274 -11.62 -4.13 12.34
C ASP A 274 -10.65 -3.48 13.34
N VAL A 275 -10.72 -2.15 13.52
CA VAL A 275 -9.94 -1.39 14.51
C VAL A 275 -10.52 -1.53 15.93
N MET A 276 -11.83 -1.75 16.06
CA MET A 276 -12.52 -1.90 17.35
C MET A 276 -12.26 -3.25 18.05
N LEU A 277 -11.21 -4.00 17.67
CA LEU A 277 -10.85 -5.24 18.35
C LEU A 277 -10.48 -4.96 19.81
N VAL A 278 -11.29 -5.52 20.71
CA VAL A 278 -11.10 -5.38 22.16
C VAL A 278 -10.13 -6.44 22.66
N ARG A 279 -9.21 -6.02 23.52
CA ARG A 279 -8.31 -6.95 24.21
C ARG A 279 -9.10 -7.89 25.11
N VAL A 280 -8.89 -9.18 24.94
CA VAL A 280 -9.50 -10.21 25.79
C VAL A 280 -8.65 -10.41 27.03
N ALA A 281 -9.29 -10.40 28.20
CA ALA A 281 -8.62 -10.60 29.47
C ALA A 281 -8.08 -12.04 29.62
N LEU A 282 -7.05 -12.24 30.46
CA LEU A 282 -6.51 -13.58 30.68
C LEU A 282 -7.58 -14.53 31.24
N PRO A 283 -7.63 -15.81 30.84
CA PRO A 283 -8.50 -16.81 31.44
C PRO A 283 -8.21 -16.94 32.93
N PRO A 284 -9.25 -17.16 33.77
CA PRO A 284 -9.09 -17.23 35.22
C PRO A 284 -8.09 -18.31 35.65
N ARG A 285 -8.03 -19.45 34.95
CA ARG A 285 -7.04 -20.52 35.21
C ARG A 285 -5.60 -20.03 35.15
N ILE A 286 -5.23 -19.30 34.09
CA ILE A 286 -3.86 -18.78 33.92
C ILE A 286 -3.58 -17.66 34.95
N ARG A 287 -4.60 -16.87 35.33
CA ARG A 287 -4.43 -15.88 36.41
C ARG A 287 -4.15 -16.54 37.76
N GLN A 288 -4.82 -17.65 38.05
CA GLN A 288 -4.58 -18.45 39.26
C GLN A 288 -3.17 -19.05 39.26
N GLU A 289 -2.70 -19.56 38.10
CA GLU A 289 -1.33 -20.08 37.94
C GLU A 289 -0.25 -19.00 38.12
N ILE A 290 -0.52 -17.74 37.74
CA ILE A 290 0.42 -16.61 37.86
C ILE A 290 0.28 -15.87 39.22
N GLY A 291 -0.64 -16.29 40.09
CA GLY A 291 -0.86 -15.64 41.40
C GLY A 291 -1.53 -14.26 41.32
N LEU A 292 -2.11 -13.89 40.18
CA LEU A 292 -2.87 -12.65 40.01
C LEU A 292 -4.29 -12.85 40.58
N ALA A 293 -4.43 -12.68 41.89
CA ALA A 293 -5.66 -12.97 42.63
C ALA A 293 -6.83 -12.02 42.33
N GLN A 294 -6.60 -10.87 41.69
CA GLN A 294 -7.67 -9.89 41.45
C GLN A 294 -8.23 -9.96 40.02
N PRO A 295 -9.57 -9.98 39.86
CA PRO A 295 -10.18 -9.85 38.56
C PRO A 295 -9.91 -8.45 38.00
N ILE A 296 -9.00 -8.34 37.02
CA ILE A 296 -8.92 -7.17 36.15
C ILE A 296 -10.32 -6.99 35.54
N LYS A 297 -11.07 -5.99 36.01
CA LYS A 297 -12.28 -5.53 35.32
C LYS A 297 -11.84 -5.12 33.92
N PRO A 298 -12.53 -5.54 32.84
CA PRO A 298 -12.25 -4.99 31.53
C PRO A 298 -12.47 -3.48 31.61
N GLN A 299 -11.39 -2.73 31.78
CA GLN A 299 -11.45 -1.28 31.72
C GLN A 299 -11.65 -0.93 30.25
N PRO A 300 -12.67 -0.12 29.92
CA PRO A 300 -12.72 0.50 28.61
C PRO A 300 -11.38 1.21 28.40
N ALA A 301 -10.82 1.11 27.20
CA ALA A 301 -9.54 1.73 26.89
C ALA A 301 -9.69 3.24 27.11
N ASP A 302 -9.14 3.76 28.21
CA ASP A 302 -9.07 5.18 28.45
C ASP A 302 -8.02 5.74 27.48
N PRO A 303 -8.42 6.56 26.49
CA PRO A 303 -7.50 7.06 25.48
C PRO A 303 -6.41 7.97 26.05
N PHE A 304 -6.54 8.43 27.30
CA PHE A 304 -5.63 9.37 27.94
C PHE A 304 -4.93 8.85 29.20
N ALA A 305 -5.14 7.58 29.58
CA ALA A 305 -4.39 7.00 30.68
C ALA A 305 -2.90 6.86 30.27
N SER A 306 -2.05 7.69 30.86
CA SER A 306 -0.60 7.47 30.86
C SER A 306 -0.30 6.30 31.79
N ASP A 307 0.38 5.26 31.26
CA ASP A 307 0.95 4.18 32.08
C ASP A 307 1.93 4.74 33.13
#